data_AF-A0A0G1NY91-F1
#
_entry.id   AF-A0A0G1NY91-F1
#
_cell.length_a   1.000
_cell.length_b   1.000
_cell.length_c   1.000
_cell.angle_alpha   90.00
_cell.angle_beta   90.00
_cell.angle_gamma   90.00
#
_symmetry.space_group_name_H-M   'P 1'
#
loop_
_entity.id
_entity.type
_entity.pdbx_description
1 polymer ?
#
loop_
_entity_poly.entity_id
_entity_poly.type
_entity_poly.pdbx_seq_one_letter_code
_entity_poly.pdbx_strand_id
1 'polypeptide(L)' 'MNEATRRESFLTDLMTLRSLAIRQHYYCEDCWYSCPKALDGCCDDSQGDECNCGADEENKKIDELYENIIKHILKKEDM' A
#
# COMPACT_ATOMS: atom_id res chain seq x y z
N MET A 1 -27.69 14.83 -0.11
CA MET A 1 -26.71 13.95 0.57
C MET A 1 -26.41 14.56 1.93
N ASN A 2 -26.57 13.82 3.02
CA ASN A 2 -26.30 14.35 4.37
C ASN A 2 -24.81 14.23 4.72
N GLU A 3 -24.41 14.84 5.82
CA GLU A 3 -23.00 14.91 6.25
C GLU A 3 -22.40 13.55 6.58
N ALA A 4 -23.17 12.66 7.21
CA ALA A 4 -22.75 11.30 7.53
C ALA A 4 -22.47 10.46 6.26
N THR A 5 -23.39 10.50 5.28
CA THR A 5 -23.23 9.82 3.99
C THR A 5 -22.03 10.36 3.21
N ARG A 6 -21.74 11.67 3.31
CA ARG A 6 -20.57 12.26 2.66
C ARG A 6 -19.26 11.76 3.27
N ARG A 7 -19.21 11.61 4.60
CA ARG A 7 -18.03 11.09 5.31
C ARG A 7 -17.78 9.62 5.00
N GLU A 8 -18.82 8.80 4.97
CA GLU A 8 -18.74 7.39 4.60
C GLU A 8 -18.24 7.20 3.16
N SER A 9 -18.76 7.99 2.21
CA SER A 9 -18.29 7.99 0.83
C SER A 9 -16.80 8.34 0.75
N PHE A 10 -16.37 9.38 1.47
CA PHE A 10 -14.96 9.78 1.47
C PHE A 10 -14.02 8.69 2.01
N LEU A 11 -14.42 7.99 3.08
CA LEU A 11 -13.62 6.89 3.64
C LEU A 11 -13.51 5.73 2.64
N THR A 12 -14.60 5.39 1.96
CA THR A 12 -14.62 4.38 0.89
C THR A 12 -13.69 4.76 -0.27
N ASP A 13 -13.76 6.02 -0.73
CA ASP A 13 -12.90 6.53 -1.80
C ASP A 13 -11.43 6.51 -1.39
N LEU A 14 -11.11 6.89 -0.14
CA LEU A 14 -9.75 6.87 0.38
C LEU A 14 -9.19 5.44 0.50
N MET A 15 -10.01 4.49 0.96
CA MET A 15 -9.64 3.06 0.96
C MET A 15 -9.35 2.55 -0.45
N THR A 16 -10.18 2.96 -1.41
CA THR A 16 -10.00 2.62 -2.83
C THR A 16 -8.74 3.24 -3.41
N LEU A 17 -8.45 4.50 -3.10
CA LEU A 17 -7.22 5.17 -3.52
C LEU A 17 -5.98 4.46 -2.94
N ARG A 18 -6.02 4.08 -1.67
CA ARG A 18 -4.94 3.30 -1.04
C ARG A 18 -4.70 2.00 -1.81
N SER A 19 -5.74 1.22 -2.09
CA SER A 19 -5.57 -0.07 -2.78
C SER A 19 -5.02 0.09 -4.19
N LEU A 20 -5.40 1.15 -4.91
CA LEU A 20 -4.87 1.48 -6.24
C LEU A 20 -3.43 1.96 -6.21
N ALA A 21 -2.99 2.60 -5.12
CA ALA A 21 -1.64 3.12 -4.98
C ALA A 21 -0.62 2.04 -4.57
N ILE A 22 -1.05 0.97 -3.90
CA ILE A 22 -0.16 -0.13 -3.47
C ILE A 22 0.54 -0.76 -4.67
N ARG A 23 1.87 -0.78 -4.60
CA ARG A 23 2.74 -1.35 -5.63
C ARG A 23 2.89 -2.86 -5.43
N GLN A 24 2.71 -3.60 -6.52
CA GLN A 24 3.06 -5.03 -6.55
C GLN A 24 4.58 -5.22 -6.59
N HIS A 25 5.07 -6.29 -5.97
CA HIS A 25 6.48 -6.66 -6.06
C HIS A 25 6.85 -6.97 -7.52
N TYR A 26 8.04 -6.53 -7.93
CA TYR A 26 8.48 -6.67 -9.31
C TYR A 26 8.69 -8.15 -9.65
N TYR A 27 8.05 -8.58 -10.73
CA TYR A 27 8.24 -9.89 -11.34
C TYR A 27 8.89 -9.72 -12.72
N CYS A 28 9.84 -10.60 -13.04
CA CYS A 28 10.47 -10.72 -14.33
C CYS A 28 10.19 -12.11 -14.92
N GLU A 29 10.11 -12.22 -16.25
CA GLU A 29 9.94 -13.53 -16.92
C GLU A 29 11.09 -14.50 -16.59
N ASP A 30 12.29 -13.95 -16.37
CA ASP A 30 13.39 -14.67 -15.75
C ASP A 30 13.33 -14.48 -14.22
N CYS A 31 12.88 -15.52 -13.54
CA CYS A 31 12.64 -15.50 -12.09
C CYS A 31 13.91 -15.21 -11.26
N TRP A 32 15.12 -15.31 -11.82
CA TRP A 32 16.35 -14.91 -11.13
C TRP A 32 16.42 -13.41 -10.83
N TYR A 33 15.70 -12.58 -11.60
CA TYR A 33 15.69 -11.12 -11.43
C TYR A 33 14.38 -10.61 -10.81
N SER A 34 13.48 -11.52 -10.43
CA SER A 34 12.28 -11.19 -9.68
C SER A 34 12.63 -10.77 -8.25
N CYS A 35 11.81 -9.90 -7.68
CA CYS A 35 11.87 -9.62 -6.25
C CYS A 35 11.59 -10.92 -5.48
N PRO A 36 12.30 -11.19 -4.36
CA PRO A 36 11.99 -12.35 -3.51
C PRO A 36 10.54 -12.44 -3.06
N LYS A 37 9.88 -11.28 -2.88
CA LYS A 37 8.46 -11.19 -2.52
C LYS A 37 7.52 -11.05 -3.72
N ALA A 38 7.99 -11.25 -4.95
CA ALA A 38 7.12 -11.34 -6.12
C ALA A 38 6.09 -12.47 -5.93
N LEU A 39 4.92 -12.35 -6.55
CA LEU A 39 3.84 -13.33 -6.41
C LEU A 39 4.28 -14.75 -6.80
N ASP A 40 5.05 -14.85 -7.89
CA ASP A 40 5.60 -16.10 -8.40
C ASP A 40 7.01 -16.41 -7.83
N GLY A 41 7.49 -15.56 -6.90
CA GLY A 41 8.76 -15.70 -6.21
C GLY A 41 9.99 -15.33 -7.04
N CYS A 42 11.15 -15.46 -6.39
CA CYS A 42 12.47 -15.38 -7.01
C CYS A 42 13.10 -16.78 -7.01
N CYS A 43 13.82 -17.13 -8.08
CA CYS A 43 14.55 -18.40 -8.18
C CYS A 43 15.99 -18.33 -7.66
N ASP A 44 16.44 -17.14 -7.26
CA ASP A 44 17.78 -16.93 -6.73
C ASP A 44 17.77 -17.02 -5.20
N ASP A 45 18.08 -18.22 -4.69
CA ASP A 45 18.16 -18.51 -3.26
C ASP A 45 19.20 -17.62 -2.53
N SER A 46 20.11 -16.95 -3.25
CA SER A 46 21.11 -16.06 -2.65
C SER A 46 20.57 -14.66 -2.30
N GLN A 47 19.42 -14.25 -2.84
CA GLN A 47 18.82 -12.93 -2.58
C GLN A 47 18.10 -12.83 -1.22
N GLY A 48 17.82 -13.98 -0.58
CA GLY A 48 17.08 -14.05 0.68
C GLY A 48 15.60 -13.71 0.51
N ASP A 49 14.90 -13.44 1.61
CA ASP A 49 13.44 -13.25 1.65
C ASP A 49 12.99 -11.77 1.68
N GLU A 50 13.95 -10.84 1.67
CA GLU A 50 13.67 -9.41 1.79
C GLU A 50 13.29 -8.78 0.45
N CYS A 51 12.41 -7.78 0.48
CA CYS A 51 12.07 -7.02 -0.71
C CYS A 51 13.27 -6.19 -1.17
N ASN A 52 13.69 -6.40 -2.41
CA ASN A 52 14.78 -5.63 -3.04
C ASN A 52 14.30 -4.73 -4.19
N CYS A 53 12.99 -4.68 -4.46
CA CYS A 53 12.40 -3.90 -5.56
C CYS A 53 11.80 -2.56 -5.13
N GLY A 54 11.92 -2.20 -3.84
CA GLY A 54 11.41 -0.97 -3.24
C GLY A 54 9.89 -0.94 -3.03
N ALA A 55 9.16 -2.03 -3.30
CA ALA A 55 7.71 -2.05 -3.10
C ALA A 55 7.32 -1.98 -1.61
N ASP A 56 8.09 -2.61 -0.71
CA ASP A 56 7.82 -2.55 0.73
C ASP A 56 7.95 -1.11 1.25
N GLU A 57 9.02 -0.42 0.85
CA GLU A 57 9.28 0.96 1.27
C GLU A 57 8.20 1.93 0.78
N GLU A 58 7.79 1.81 -0.48
CA GLU A 58 6.72 2.66 -1.03
C GLU A 58 5.35 2.34 -0.42
N ASN A 59 5.01 1.05 -0.26
CA ASN A 59 3.75 0.64 0.36
C ASN A 59 3.64 1.09 1.82
N LYS A 60 4.76 1.05 2.56
CA LYS A 60 4.81 1.59 3.92
C LYS A 60 4.49 3.09 3.96
N LYS A 61 5.04 3.90 3.03
CA LYS A 61 4.73 5.34 2.95
C LYS A 61 3.26 5.59 2.63
N ILE A 62 2.66 4.79 1.75
CA ILE A 62 1.24 4.88 1.41
C ILE A 62 0.38 4.59 2.64
N ASP A 63 0.73 3.56 3.41
CA ASP A 63 0.02 3.18 4.63
C ASP A 63 0.12 4.26 5.70
N GLU A 64 1.32 4.79 5.93
CA GLU A 64 1.54 5.92 6.84
C GLU A 64 0.71 7.15 6.44
N LEU A 65 0.63 7.47 5.15
CA LEU A 65 -0.18 8.57 4.64
C LEU A 65 -1.67 8.32 4.86
N TYR A 66 -2.16 7.12 4.55
CA TYR A 66 -3.55 6.73 4.79
C TYR A 66 -3.93 6.89 6.27
N GLU A 67 -3.12 6.34 7.17
CA GLU A 67 -3.33 6.45 8.62
C GLU A 67 -3.32 7.91 9.10
N ASN A 68 -2.43 8.74 8.56
CA ASN A 68 -2.37 10.16 8.91
C ASN A 68 -3.62 10.92 8.45
N ILE A 69 -4.15 10.62 7.26
CA ILE A 69 -5.40 11.23 6.77
C ILE A 69 -6.57 10.82 7.66
N ILE A 70 -6.70 9.53 7.98
CA ILE A 70 -7.74 9.03 8.89
C ILE A 70 -7.65 9.72 10.25
N LYS A 71 -6.46 9.77 10.86
CA LYS A 71 -6.25 10.46 12.14
C LYS A 71 -6.67 11.92 12.09
N HIS A 72 -6.35 12.66 11.02
CA HIS A 72 -6.76 14.07 10.90
C HIS A 72 -8.27 14.25 10.77
N ILE A 73 -8.97 13.30 10.16
CA ILE A 73 -10.42 13.33 10.02
C ILE A 73 -11.10 12.99 11.36
N LEU A 74 -10.57 12.02 12.10
CA LEU A 74 -11.10 11.64 13.42
C LEU A 74 -10.79 12.70 14.49
N LYS A 75 -9.59 13.29 14.50
CA LYS A 75 -9.18 14.32 15.48
C LYS A 75 -9.91 15.65 15.33
N LYS A 76 -10.61 15.90 14.22
CA LYS A 76 -11.49 17.08 14.09
C LYS A 76 -12.71 17.04 15.01
N GLU A 77 -12.94 15.93 15.73
CA GLU A 77 -14.04 15.82 16.71
C GLU A 77 -13.68 16.33 18.11
N ASP A 78 -12.39 16.58 18.38
CA ASP A 78 -11.89 17.01 19.71
C ASP A 78 -11.53 18.51 19.79
N MET A 79 -11.86 19.31 18.77
CA MET A 79 -11.51 20.74 18.70
C MET A 79 -12.69 21.62 18.29
#